data_AF-A0A7S2LXR3-F1
#
_entry.id   AF-A0A7S2LXR3-F1
#
_cell.length_a   1.000
_cell.length_b   1.000
_cell.length_c   1.000
_cell.angle_alpha   90.00
_cell.angle_beta   90.00
_cell.angle_gamma   90.00
#
_symmetry.space_group_name_H-M   'P 1'
#
loop_
_entity.id
_entity.type
_entity.pdbx_description
1 polymer ?
#
loop_
_entity_poly.entity_id
_entity_poly.type
_entity_poly.pdbx_seq_one_letter_code
_entity_poly.pdbx_strand_id
1 'polypeptide(L)'
;MSGKDVARDIVSVDIRGPHCEDLTLIDLPGIVRTTGKNESATLAEDIQGLMNDYLKNPRCVILAVLPCNVDFHNSQIMADALKVDPSTERTIPVLTKPDLIDKGGERAVKDLLLGSKTQSFDCGFHMAKGRGQEALDKKQSIEDGLTAEE
;
A
#
# COMPACT_ATOMS: atom_id res chain seq x y z
N MET A 1 22.01 22.21 -12.13
CA MET A 1 22.00 20.74 -11.96
C MET A 1 20.59 20.37 -11.59
N SER A 2 19.90 19.60 -12.43
CA SER A 2 18.55 19.12 -12.12
C SER A 2 18.64 18.18 -10.91
N GLY A 3 17.84 18.42 -9.88
CA GLY A 3 17.71 17.48 -8.77
C GLY A 3 17.22 16.13 -9.30
N LYS A 4 17.59 15.03 -8.64
CA LYS A 4 16.96 13.74 -8.90
C LYS A 4 15.52 13.80 -8.38
N ASP A 5 14.58 13.25 -9.14
CA ASP A 5 13.17 13.20 -8.75
C ASP A 5 12.93 12.31 -7.51
N VAL A 6 13.84 11.36 -7.25
CA VAL A 6 13.85 10.50 -6.06
C VAL A 6 15.24 10.46 -5.44
N ALA A 7 15.29 10.51 -4.11
CA ALA A 7 16.49 10.39 -3.30
C ALA A 7 16.44 9.12 -2.43
N ARG A 8 17.63 8.62 -2.06
CA ARG A 8 17.75 7.49 -1.12
C ARG A 8 17.90 7.94 0.34
N ASP A 9 17.98 9.25 0.55
CA ASP A 9 18.02 9.86 1.87
C ASP A 9 16.74 9.56 2.64
N ILE A 10 16.89 9.20 3.91
CA ILE A 10 15.78 8.81 4.78
C ILE A 10 15.30 10.02 5.57
N VAL A 11 14.00 10.29 5.53
CA VAL A 11 13.33 11.17 6.48
C VAL A 11 12.81 10.32 7.63
N SER A 12 13.38 10.49 8.82
CA SER A 12 12.94 9.78 10.03
C SER A 12 12.05 10.67 10.88
N VAL A 13 10.90 10.14 11.29
CA VAL A 13 9.98 10.80 12.22
C VAL A 13 9.81 9.91 13.44
N ASP A 14 10.35 10.35 14.58
CA ASP A 14 10.26 9.62 15.85
C ASP A 14 9.11 10.18 16.69
N ILE A 15 8.07 9.36 16.91
CA ILE A 15 6.92 9.70 17.76
C ILE A 15 6.97 8.84 19.01
N ARG A 16 6.84 9.46 20.19
CA ARG A 16 6.90 8.77 21.49
C ARG A 16 5.78 9.25 22.40
N GLY A 17 5.13 8.34 23.09
CA GLY A 17 4.06 8.66 24.03
C GLY A 17 3.47 7.40 24.67
N PRO A 18 2.69 7.55 25.75
CA PRO A 18 2.07 6.44 26.47
C PRO A 18 0.99 5.70 25.66
N HIS A 19 0.55 6.29 24.54
CA HIS A 19 -0.45 5.73 23.63
C HIS A 19 0.15 5.32 22.27
N CYS A 20 1.48 5.31 22.15
CA CYS A 20 2.17 4.86 20.94
C CYS A 20 2.55 3.40 21.09
N GLU A 21 2.20 2.59 20.10
CA GLU A 21 2.67 1.22 19.98
C GLU A 21 4.15 1.19 19.57
N ASP A 22 4.87 0.14 19.96
CA ASP A 22 6.24 -0.09 19.51
C ASP A 22 6.22 -0.63 18.07
N LEU A 23 6.18 0.32 17.12
CA LEU A 23 6.03 0.04 15.70
C LEU A 23 6.93 0.96 14.86
N THR A 24 7.59 0.38 13.86
CA THR A 24 8.31 1.12 12.82
C THR A 24 7.58 0.94 11.50
N LEU A 25 7.16 2.05 10.88
CA LEU A 25 6.57 2.09 9.55
C LEU A 25 7.53 2.73 8.57
N ILE A 26 7.64 2.15 7.38
CA ILE A 26 8.45 2.67 6.29
C ILE A 26 7.48 2.99 5.15
N ASP A 27 7.34 4.26 4.83
CA ASP A 27 6.60 4.70 3.64
C ASP A 27 7.56 4.73 2.44
N LEU A 28 7.15 4.11 1.35
CA LEU A 28 7.93 4.00 0.13
C LEU A 28 7.23 4.79 -0.98
N PRO A 29 7.98 5.34 -1.95
CA PRO A 29 7.37 6.00 -3.10
C PRO A 29 6.37 5.07 -3.80
N GLY A 30 5.25 5.65 -4.24
CA GLY A 30 4.25 4.90 -5.01
C GLY A 30 4.83 4.36 -6.32
N ILE A 31 4.32 3.21 -6.77
CA ILE A 31 4.75 2.57 -8.02
C ILE A 31 4.41 3.48 -9.21
N VAL A 32 5.43 3.91 -9.95
CA VAL A 32 5.30 4.72 -11.16
C VAL A 32 5.57 3.86 -12.40
N ARG A 33 4.63 3.85 -13.35
CA ARG A 33 4.75 3.08 -14.61
C ARG A 33 5.12 3.94 -15.82
N THR A 34 4.98 5.26 -15.71
CA THR A 34 5.21 6.20 -16.81
C THR A 34 5.82 7.48 -16.27
N THR A 35 6.76 8.06 -17.03
CA THR A 35 7.40 9.33 -16.70
C THR A 35 6.64 10.51 -17.31
N GLY A 36 6.41 11.55 -16.54
CA GLY A 36 5.87 12.83 -16.99
C GLY A 36 6.86 13.62 -17.86
N LYS A 37 6.39 14.73 -18.45
CA LYS A 37 7.19 15.57 -19.39
C LYS A 37 8.48 16.16 -18.79
N ASN A 38 8.58 16.26 -17.47
CA ASN A 38 9.69 16.89 -16.76
C ASN A 38 10.43 15.93 -15.83
N GLU A 39 10.09 14.64 -15.84
CA GLU A 39 10.70 13.63 -14.97
C GLU A 39 11.84 12.93 -15.70
N SER A 40 12.81 12.44 -14.95
CA SER A 40 13.88 11.59 -15.47
C SER A 40 13.31 10.32 -16.10
N ALA A 41 13.86 9.92 -17.24
CA ALA A 41 13.55 8.64 -17.88
C ALA A 41 13.83 7.43 -16.96
N THR A 42 14.70 7.59 -15.95
CA THR A 42 15.07 6.54 -14.99
C THR A 42 14.18 6.48 -13.75
N LEU A 43 13.23 7.41 -13.57
CA LEU A 43 12.46 7.55 -12.33
C LEU A 43 11.76 6.26 -11.90
N ALA A 44 11.11 5.58 -12.85
CA ALA A 44 10.43 4.31 -12.57
C ALA A 44 11.39 3.21 -12.10
N GLU A 45 12.58 3.13 -12.73
CA GLU A 45 13.62 2.16 -12.35
C GLU A 45 14.24 2.50 -10.99
N ASP A 46 14.46 3.79 -10.71
CA ASP A 46 15.00 4.27 -9.45
C ASP A 46 14.04 3.98 -8.28
N ILE A 47 12.73 4.23 -8.46
CA ILE A 47 11.68 3.87 -7.48
C ILE A 47 11.63 2.36 -7.27
N GLN A 48 11.59 1.58 -8.36
CA GLN A 48 11.52 0.13 -8.27
C GLN A 48 12.75 -0.46 -7.56
N GLY A 49 13.94 0.10 -7.83
CA GLY A 49 15.17 -0.26 -7.15
C GLY A 49 15.09 -0.01 -5.65
N LEU A 50 14.66 1.20 -5.25
CA LEU A 50 14.47 1.56 -3.85
C LEU A 50 13.47 0.63 -3.16
N MET A 51 12.29 0.41 -3.74
CA MET A 51 11.28 -0.49 -3.17
C MET A 51 11.82 -1.91 -2.99
N ASN A 52 12.50 -2.45 -4.00
CA ASN A 52 13.05 -3.79 -3.96
C ASN A 52 14.07 -4.00 -2.83
N ASP A 53 14.85 -2.96 -2.48
CA ASP A 53 15.82 -3.04 -1.39
C ASP A 53 15.12 -3.25 -0.02
N TYR A 54 13.96 -2.63 0.19
CA TYR A 54 13.14 -2.83 1.40
C TYR A 54 12.37 -4.16 1.37
N LEU A 55 11.74 -4.50 0.25
CA LEU A 55 10.91 -5.70 0.12
C LEU A 55 11.71 -7.01 0.31
N LYS A 56 12.98 -7.02 -0.09
CA LYS A 56 13.89 -8.17 0.08
C LYS A 56 14.30 -8.43 1.52
N ASN A 57 14.11 -7.48 2.44
CA ASN A 57 14.47 -7.67 3.84
C ASN A 57 13.49 -8.67 4.49
N PRO A 58 13.93 -9.87 4.91
CA PRO A 58 13.02 -10.88 5.46
C PRO A 58 12.41 -10.47 6.80
N ARG A 59 12.96 -9.47 7.49
CA ARG A 59 12.40 -8.92 8.74
C ARG A 59 11.28 -7.90 8.50
N CYS A 60 11.08 -7.47 7.26
CA CYS A 60 10.08 -6.48 6.91
C CYS A 60 8.78 -7.18 6.51
N VAL A 61 7.70 -6.88 7.21
CA VAL A 61 6.34 -7.23 6.79
C VAL A 61 5.95 -6.33 5.62
N ILE A 62 5.45 -6.93 4.55
CA ILE A 62 5.03 -6.23 3.34
C ILE A 62 3.54 -5.91 3.47
N LEU A 63 3.20 -4.63 3.62
CA LEU A 63 1.82 -4.18 3.53
C LEU A 63 1.48 -3.85 2.06
N ALA A 64 0.87 -4.80 1.34
CA ALA A 64 0.52 -4.63 -0.06
C ALA A 64 -0.83 -3.93 -0.19
N VAL A 65 -0.81 -2.60 -0.30
CA VAL A 65 -2.02 -1.76 -0.37
C VAL A 65 -2.49 -1.61 -1.82
N LEU A 66 -3.74 -1.98 -2.09
CA LEU A 66 -4.37 -1.84 -3.41
C LEU A 66 -5.81 -1.34 -3.28
N PRO A 67 -6.32 -0.53 -4.23
CA PRO A 67 -7.71 -0.11 -4.20
C PRO A 67 -8.63 -1.25 -4.69
N CYS A 68 -9.87 -1.29 -4.18
CA CYS A 68 -10.83 -2.37 -4.46
C CYS A 68 -11.29 -2.43 -5.92
N ASN A 69 -11.14 -1.34 -6.68
CA ASN A 69 -11.50 -1.26 -8.08
C ASN A 69 -10.40 -1.75 -9.04
N VAL A 70 -9.25 -2.21 -8.51
CA VAL A 70 -8.16 -2.78 -9.28
C VAL A 70 -8.13 -4.29 -9.08
N ASP A 71 -7.91 -5.02 -10.17
CA ASP A 71 -7.74 -6.47 -10.14
C ASP A 71 -6.47 -6.84 -9.36
N PHE A 72 -6.68 -7.65 -8.31
CA PHE A 72 -5.64 -8.19 -7.44
C PHE A 72 -4.50 -8.87 -8.22
N HIS A 73 -4.82 -9.64 -9.26
CA HIS A 73 -3.84 -10.39 -10.06
C HIS A 73 -3.04 -9.51 -11.02
N ASN A 74 -3.56 -8.33 -11.39
CA ASN A 74 -2.89 -7.38 -12.28
C ASN A 74 -2.08 -6.31 -11.51
N SER A 75 -2.07 -6.39 -10.17
CA SER A 75 -1.39 -5.44 -9.30
C SER A 75 0.12 -5.67 -9.28
N GLN A 76 0.90 -4.62 -9.57
CA GLN A 76 2.37 -4.70 -9.56
C GLN A 76 2.90 -4.99 -8.15
N ILE A 77 2.33 -4.37 -7.12
CA ILE A 77 2.78 -4.59 -5.74
C ILE A 77 2.61 -6.06 -5.33
N MET A 78 1.54 -6.72 -5.79
CA MET A 78 1.33 -8.14 -5.52
C MET A 78 2.36 -9.01 -6.25
N ALA A 79 2.66 -8.70 -7.51
CA ALA A 79 3.69 -9.40 -8.26
C ALA A 79 5.08 -9.26 -7.61
N ASP A 80 5.43 -8.05 -7.15
CA ASP A 80 6.70 -7.77 -6.49
C ASP A 80 6.79 -8.44 -5.11
N ALA A 81 5.71 -8.40 -4.32
CA ALA A 81 5.65 -9.06 -3.02
C ALA A 81 5.80 -10.58 -3.15
N LEU A 82 5.02 -11.22 -4.03
CA LEU A 82 5.09 -12.68 -4.25
C LEU A 82 6.43 -13.15 -4.82
N LYS A 83 7.19 -12.26 -5.47
CA LYS A 83 8.55 -12.57 -5.94
C LYS A 83 9.55 -12.71 -4.78
N VAL A 84 9.37 -11.97 -3.69
CA VAL A 84 10.27 -11.96 -2.52
C VAL A 84 9.70 -12.68 -1.29
N ASP A 85 8.40 -12.99 -1.32
CA ASP A 85 7.67 -13.74 -0.30
C ASP A 85 6.69 -14.73 -0.97
N PRO A 86 7.18 -15.78 -1.67
CA PRO A 86 6.31 -16.73 -2.37
C PRO A 86 5.46 -17.59 -1.42
N SER A 87 5.93 -17.81 -0.19
CA SER A 87 5.21 -18.53 0.87
C SER A 87 4.16 -17.67 1.57
N THR A 88 4.10 -16.36 1.27
CA THR A 88 3.08 -15.43 1.77
C THR A 88 3.00 -15.35 3.31
N GLU A 89 4.14 -15.57 3.98
CA GLU A 89 4.27 -15.62 5.44
C GLU A 89 4.31 -14.21 6.06
N ARG A 90 4.74 -13.22 5.28
CA ARG A 90 4.98 -11.84 5.76
C ARG A 90 4.36 -10.77 4.87
N THR A 91 3.52 -11.14 3.91
CA THR A 91 2.77 -10.22 3.05
C THR A 91 1.34 -10.11 3.54
N ILE A 92 0.88 -8.88 3.73
CA ILE A 92 -0.48 -8.55 4.16
C ILE A 92 -1.15 -7.75 3.04
N PRO A 93 -2.08 -8.35 2.27
CA PRO A 93 -2.87 -7.62 1.30
C PRO A 93 -3.90 -6.74 2.00
N VAL A 94 -3.92 -5.44 1.67
CA VAL A 94 -4.89 -4.47 2.18
C VAL A 94 -5.67 -3.85 1.04
N LEU A 95 -6.97 -4.11 1.01
CA LEU A 95 -7.90 -3.51 0.06
C LEU A 95 -8.35 -2.14 0.59
N THR A 96 -8.29 -1.12 -0.26
CA THR A 96 -8.66 0.27 0.09
C THR A 96 -9.70 0.83 -0.85
N LYS A 97 -10.27 2.00 -0.51
CA LYS A 97 -11.28 2.68 -1.33
C LYS A 97 -12.48 1.77 -1.68
N PRO A 98 -13.13 1.14 -0.69
CA PRO A 98 -14.28 0.26 -0.94
C PRO A 98 -15.48 1.02 -1.55
N ASP A 99 -15.50 2.35 -1.43
CA ASP A 99 -16.46 3.24 -2.09
C ASP A 99 -16.34 3.25 -3.63
N LEU A 100 -15.22 2.78 -4.19
CA LEU A 100 -15.01 2.68 -5.64
C LEU A 100 -15.39 1.31 -6.21
N ILE A 101 -15.96 0.40 -5.41
CA ILE A 101 -16.41 -0.90 -5.92
C ILE A 101 -17.55 -0.67 -6.91
N ASP A 102 -17.38 -1.20 -8.13
CA ASP A 102 -18.45 -1.18 -9.14
C ASP A 102 -19.67 -1.96 -8.65
N LYS A 103 -20.87 -1.45 -8.95
CA LYS A 103 -22.12 -2.13 -8.60
C LYS A 103 -22.15 -3.55 -9.18
N GLY A 104 -22.29 -4.55 -8.32
CA GLY A 104 -22.24 -5.97 -8.67
C GLY A 104 -20.87 -6.62 -8.45
N GLY A 105 -19.82 -5.84 -8.18
CA GLY A 105 -18.47 -6.31 -7.87
C GLY A 105 -18.24 -6.66 -6.39
N GLU A 106 -19.17 -6.30 -5.50
CA GLU A 106 -19.03 -6.45 -4.04
C GLU A 106 -18.83 -7.92 -3.64
N ARG A 107 -19.49 -8.84 -4.35
CA ARG A 107 -19.33 -10.28 -4.09
C ARG A 107 -17.91 -10.77 -4.41
N ALA A 108 -17.32 -10.28 -5.49
CA ALA A 108 -15.96 -10.66 -5.87
C ALA A 108 -14.94 -10.16 -4.84
N VAL A 109 -15.10 -8.92 -4.39
CA VAL A 109 -14.26 -8.34 -3.33
C VAL A 109 -14.44 -9.09 -2.01
N LYS A 110 -15.68 -9.45 -1.65
CA LYS A 110 -15.96 -10.28 -0.47
C LYS A 110 -15.30 -11.66 -0.55
N ASP A 111 -15.42 -12.35 -1.69
CA ASP A 111 -14.79 -13.66 -1.90
C ASP A 111 -13.26 -13.59 -1.79
N LEU A 112 -12.66 -12.48 -2.25
CA LEU A 112 -11.22 -12.20 -2.12
C LEU A 112 -10.83 -12.00 -0.65
N LEU A 113 -11.55 -11.16 0.10
CA LEU A 113 -11.30 -10.94 1.52
C LEU A 113 -11.40 -12.21 2.36
N LEU A 114 -12.33 -13.10 2.01
CA LEU A 114 -12.52 -14.39 2.68
C LEU A 114 -11.50 -15.45 2.22
N GLY A 115 -10.53 -15.10 1.35
CA GLY A 115 -9.51 -16.02 0.85
C GLY A 115 -10.07 -17.21 0.07
N SER A 116 -11.27 -17.08 -0.49
CA SER A 116 -12.01 -18.21 -1.07
C SER A 116 -11.60 -18.53 -2.51
N LYS A 117 -10.83 -17.64 -3.17
CA LYS A 117 -10.49 -17.72 -4.60
C LYS A 117 -9.02 -17.39 -4.92
N THR A 118 -8.16 -17.27 -3.90
CA THR A 118 -6.76 -16.84 -4.04
C THR A 118 -5.81 -17.73 -3.25
N GLN A 119 -4.49 -17.52 -3.46
CA GLN A 119 -3.47 -18.05 -2.57
C GLN A 119 -3.76 -17.59 -1.13
N SER A 120 -3.54 -18.49 -0.17
CA SER A 120 -3.66 -18.18 1.25
C SER A 120 -2.52 -17.25 1.67
N PHE A 121 -2.82 -16.22 2.46
CA PHE A 121 -1.84 -15.35 3.11
C PHE A 121 -1.92 -15.60 4.61
N ASP A 122 -0.79 -15.85 5.27
CA ASP A 122 -0.77 -16.27 6.69
C ASP A 122 -1.36 -15.21 7.62
N CYS A 123 -1.18 -13.94 7.26
CA CYS A 123 -1.75 -12.79 7.98
C CYS A 123 -3.17 -12.39 7.51
N GLY A 124 -3.72 -13.11 6.53
CA GLY A 124 -5.04 -12.84 5.96
C GLY A 124 -5.12 -11.58 5.10
N PHE A 125 -6.32 -11.35 4.54
CA PHE A 125 -6.67 -10.13 3.81
C PHE A 125 -7.35 -9.14 4.74
N HIS A 126 -7.07 -7.86 4.54
CA HIS A 126 -7.68 -6.77 5.30
C HIS A 126 -8.29 -5.74 4.35
N MET A 127 -9.27 -4.98 4.84
CA MET A 127 -9.86 -3.86 4.13
C MET A 127 -9.85 -2.64 5.04
N ALA A 128 -9.53 -1.48 4.48
CA ALA A 128 -9.60 -0.20 5.18
C ALA A 128 -10.16 0.90 4.27
N LYS A 129 -11.00 1.77 4.84
CA LYS A 129 -11.50 2.98 4.19
C LYS A 129 -10.85 4.21 4.81
N GLY A 130 -9.79 4.68 4.17
CA GLY A 130 -9.16 5.95 4.54
C GLY A 130 -10.04 7.17 4.25
N ARG A 131 -9.62 8.32 4.78
CA ARG A 131 -10.23 9.63 4.49
C ARG A 131 -10.02 9.98 3.00
N GLY A 132 -11.12 10.24 2.29
CA GLY A 132 -11.08 10.72 0.91
C GLY A 132 -10.61 12.18 0.81
N GLN A 133 -10.36 12.66 -0.41
CA GLN A 133 -9.82 14.01 -0.64
C GLN A 133 -10.70 15.11 -0.03
N GLU A 134 -12.02 15.03 -0.20
CA GLU A 134 -12.95 16.02 0.35
C GLU A 134 -12.89 16.08 1.90
N ALA A 135 -12.73 14.93 2.55
CA ALA A 135 -12.60 14.85 4.01
C ALA A 135 -11.27 15.46 4.49
N LEU A 136 -10.18 15.25 3.74
CA LEU A 136 -8.89 15.87 4.01
C LEU A 136 -8.94 17.39 3.83
N ASP A 137 -9.60 17.86 2.77
CA ASP A 137 -9.78 19.29 2.49
C ASP A 137 -10.60 19.97 3.61
N LYS A 138 -11.59 19.26 4.16
CA LYS A 138 -12.39 19.68 5.32
C LYS A 138 -11.69 19.49 6.67
N LYS A 139 -10.43 19.01 6.68
CA LYS A 139 -9.63 18.72 7.88
C LYS A 139 -10.33 17.80 8.88
N GLN A 140 -11.04 16.78 8.37
CA GLN A 140 -11.64 15.75 9.22
C GLN A 140 -10.57 15.15 10.14
N SER A 141 -10.88 15.04 11.43
CA SER A 141 -9.98 14.46 12.42
C SER A 141 -9.74 12.96 12.14
N ILE A 142 -8.76 12.37 12.84
CA ILE A 142 -8.54 10.92 12.74
C ILE A 142 -9.71 10.20 13.41
N GLU A 143 -10.19 10.70 14.55
CA GLU A 143 -11.30 10.13 15.32
C GLU A 143 -12.60 10.09 14.49
N ASP A 144 -12.91 11.19 13.80
CA ASP A 144 -14.10 11.28 12.94
C ASP A 144 -13.96 10.36 11.71
N GLY A 145 -12.73 10.19 11.22
CA GLY A 145 -12.43 9.27 10.11
C GLY A 145 -12.67 7.82 10.50
N LEU A 146 -12.19 7.41 11.68
CA LEU A 146 -12.40 6.07 12.23
C LEU A 146 -13.90 5.80 12.47
N THR A 147 -14.62 6.77 13.05
CA THR A 147 -16.07 6.66 13.29
C THR A 147 -16.86 6.51 11.99
N ALA A 148 -16.36 7.06 10.87
CA ALA A 148 -17.01 6.95 9.56
C ALA A 148 -16.67 5.64 8.81
N GLU A 149 -15.69 4.89 9.29
CA GLU A 149 -15.29 3.58 8.77
C GLU A 149 -16.06 2.42 9.44
N GLU A 150 -16.39 2.56 10.73
CA GLU A 150 -17.24 1.64 11.51
C GLU A 150 -18.70 1.56 10.99
#